data_AF-A0A7S0W088-F1
#
_entry.id   AF-A0A7S0W088-F1
#
_cell.length_a   1.000
_cell.length_b   1.000
_cell.length_c   1.000
_cell.angle_alpha   90.00
_cell.angle_beta   90.00
_cell.angle_gamma   90.00
#
_symmetry.space_group_name_H-M   'P 1'
#
loop_
_entity.id
_entity.type
_entity.pdbx_description
1 polymer ?
#
loop_
_entity_poly.entity_id
_entity_poly.type
_entity_poly.pdbx_seq_one_letter_code
_entity_poly.pdbx_strand_id
1 'polypeptide(L)'
;AAGGAAGQGIAGAMVMSELLITKPRTSHCWYGLYFDVCAKDRPVILKAIQSGCSSPATDTPLPVRVWKCTEGSFQGHEEDESKWVEVGSAEMVLKTVSYDKFSFDSANAEYTALPFGEPVRVGAQEKQGFLVHTGHIGGLVLRGGFGRESLIN
;
A
#
# COMPACT_ATOMS: atom_id res chain seq x y z
N ALA A 1 -26.20 19.98 51.76
CA ALA A 1 -26.11 19.27 50.47
C ALA A 1 -25.64 20.26 49.43
N ALA A 2 -24.42 20.10 48.93
CA ALA A 2 -23.87 20.90 47.83
C ALA A 2 -23.03 19.95 46.97
N GLY A 3 -23.47 19.75 45.74
CA GLY A 3 -22.88 18.82 44.78
C GLY A 3 -21.63 19.40 44.13
N GLY A 4 -20.56 18.60 44.10
CA GLY A 4 -19.42 18.80 43.22
C GLY A 4 -19.44 17.72 42.15
N ALA A 5 -19.93 18.06 40.96
CA ALA A 5 -19.83 17.19 39.79
C ALA A 5 -18.44 17.37 39.16
N ALA A 6 -17.64 16.31 39.19
CA ALA A 6 -16.37 16.21 38.51
C ALA A 6 -16.59 16.26 36.99
N GLY A 7 -16.04 17.28 36.33
CA GLY A 7 -15.98 17.33 34.87
C GLY A 7 -14.92 16.35 34.37
N GLN A 8 -15.34 15.21 33.83
CA GLN A 8 -14.49 14.34 33.02
C GLN A 8 -14.32 14.95 31.63
N GLY A 9 -13.19 15.61 31.39
CA GLY A 9 -12.73 15.94 30.05
C GLY A 9 -12.23 14.68 29.36
N ILE A 10 -13.07 14.04 28.56
CA ILE A 10 -12.62 13.04 27.58
C ILE A 10 -11.91 13.79 26.45
N ALA A 11 -10.59 13.93 26.59
CA ALA A 11 -9.72 14.29 25.49
C ALA A 11 -9.75 13.14 24.46
N GLY A 12 -10.63 13.27 23.47
CA GLY A 12 -10.66 12.39 22.32
C GLY A 12 -9.34 12.56 21.56
N ALA A 13 -8.44 11.59 21.72
CA ALA A 13 -7.25 11.51 20.90
C ALA A 13 -7.69 11.38 19.43
N MET A 14 -7.51 12.45 18.65
CA MET A 14 -7.66 12.40 17.20
C MET A 14 -6.66 11.38 16.66
N VAL A 15 -7.15 10.23 16.19
CA VAL A 15 -6.34 9.27 15.45
C VAL A 15 -6.09 9.87 14.07
N MET A 16 -4.94 10.52 13.88
CA MET A 16 -4.51 10.92 12.55
C MET A 16 -4.13 9.67 11.76
N SER A 17 -4.85 9.43 10.66
CA SER A 17 -4.46 8.43 9.66
C SER A 17 -3.23 8.94 8.91
N GLU A 18 -2.08 8.32 9.15
CA GLU A 18 -0.84 8.63 8.44
C GLU A 18 -0.81 7.88 7.10
N LEU A 19 -0.61 8.61 6.00
CA LEU A 19 -0.41 8.02 4.67
C LEU A 19 1.08 7.67 4.52
N LEU A 20 1.38 6.37 4.43
CA LEU A 20 2.74 5.88 4.18
C LEU A 20 2.96 5.71 2.67
N ILE A 21 3.80 6.55 2.08
CA ILE A 21 4.18 6.46 0.66
C ILE A 21 5.50 5.69 0.57
N THR A 22 5.50 4.50 -0.03
CA THR A 22 6.71 3.70 -0.25
C THR A 22 7.00 3.54 -1.75
N LYS A 23 8.29 3.54 -2.12
CA LYS A 23 8.74 3.17 -3.47
C LYS A 23 9.29 1.74 -3.43
N PRO A 24 8.47 0.73 -3.79
CA PRO A 24 8.90 -0.67 -3.73
C PRO A 24 10.09 -0.93 -4.67
N ARG A 25 10.99 -1.81 -4.24
CA ARG A 25 12.09 -2.32 -5.07
C ARG A 25 11.64 -3.65 -5.70
N THR A 26 11.30 -3.64 -6.98
CA THR A 26 10.93 -4.86 -7.72
C THR A 26 12.09 -5.40 -8.55
N SER A 27 12.29 -6.71 -8.53
CA SER A 27 12.89 -7.48 -9.63
C SER A 27 11.80 -7.77 -10.68
N HIS A 28 12.12 -8.47 -11.79
CA HIS A 28 11.21 -8.75 -12.93
C HIS A 28 9.73 -8.96 -12.51
N CYS A 29 8.94 -7.90 -12.60
CA CYS A 29 7.63 -7.77 -11.96
C CYS A 29 6.50 -8.28 -12.87
N TRP A 30 6.72 -9.42 -13.53
CA TRP A 30 5.77 -9.97 -14.51
C TRP A 30 4.43 -10.37 -13.88
N TYR A 31 4.40 -10.65 -12.58
CA TYR A 31 3.21 -11.14 -11.87
C TYR A 31 2.88 -10.35 -10.59
N GLY A 32 3.37 -9.13 -10.42
CA GLY A 32 2.97 -8.29 -9.28
C GLY A 32 4.11 -7.61 -8.53
N LEU A 33 3.72 -6.99 -7.42
CA LEU A 33 4.54 -6.14 -6.58
C LEU A 33 4.75 -6.79 -5.22
N TYR A 34 5.98 -7.19 -4.95
CA TYR A 34 6.40 -7.69 -3.64
C TYR A 34 7.06 -6.58 -2.84
N PHE A 35 6.69 -6.43 -1.56
CA PHE A 35 7.31 -5.47 -0.66
C PHE A 35 7.08 -5.84 0.81
N ASP A 36 7.96 -5.35 1.68
CA ASP A 36 7.77 -5.44 3.13
C ASP A 36 7.25 -4.10 3.66
N VAL A 37 6.34 -4.17 4.62
CA VAL A 37 6.00 -3.06 5.52
C VAL A 37 6.64 -3.33 6.87
N CYS A 38 7.48 -2.42 7.33
CA CYS A 38 8.14 -2.51 8.63
C CYS A 38 7.55 -1.48 9.59
N ALA A 39 7.05 -1.93 10.74
CA ALA A 39 6.71 -1.03 11.83
C ALA A 39 7.92 -0.85 12.74
N LYS A 40 8.37 0.39 12.92
CA LYS A 40 9.54 0.69 13.74
C LYS A 40 9.15 0.76 15.22
N ASP A 41 8.76 1.95 15.68
CA ASP A 41 8.61 2.22 17.12
C ASP A 41 7.23 1.87 17.67
N ARG A 42 6.22 1.73 16.80
CA ARG A 42 4.81 1.46 17.16
C ARG A 42 4.16 0.48 16.18
N PRO A 43 3.19 -0.32 16.63
CA PRO A 43 2.42 -1.14 15.72
C PRO A 43 1.63 -0.27 14.74
N VAL A 44 1.49 -0.73 13.50
CA VAL A 44 0.67 -0.10 12.47
C VAL A 44 -0.51 -0.99 12.10
N ILE A 45 -1.64 -0.36 11.80
CA ILE A 45 -2.85 -1.04 11.33
C ILE A 45 -3.10 -0.59 9.91
N LEU A 46 -2.90 -1.52 8.98
CA LEU A 46 -3.11 -1.32 7.56
C LEU A 46 -4.55 -1.72 7.23
N LYS A 47 -5.30 -0.84 6.58
CA LYS A 47 -6.72 -1.06 6.26
C LYS A 47 -6.97 -1.27 4.77
N ALA A 48 -6.09 -0.73 3.93
CA ALA A 48 -6.23 -0.73 2.49
C ALA A 48 -4.88 -0.48 1.83
N ILE A 49 -4.79 -0.82 0.54
CA ILE A 49 -3.74 -0.32 -0.36
C ILE A 49 -4.33 0.73 -1.28
N GLN A 50 -3.71 1.90 -1.34
CA GLN A 50 -4.07 2.94 -2.28
C GLN A 50 -3.25 2.79 -3.55
N SER A 51 -3.92 2.74 -4.70
CA SER A 51 -3.29 2.54 -6.00
C SER A 51 -3.81 3.52 -7.03
N GLY A 52 -2.95 3.87 -7.98
CA GLY A 52 -3.23 4.75 -9.11
C GLY A 52 -2.38 4.33 -10.31
N CYS A 53 -2.71 4.81 -11.50
CA CYS A 53 -1.99 4.46 -12.73
C CYS A 53 -1.45 5.71 -13.44
N SER A 54 -0.33 5.58 -14.15
CA SER A 54 0.20 6.64 -15.02
C SER A 54 0.09 6.28 -16.50
N SER A 55 -0.70 5.25 -16.82
CA SER A 55 -0.78 4.65 -18.14
C SER A 55 -2.17 4.80 -18.77
N PRO A 56 -2.30 4.53 -20.08
CA PRO A 56 -3.59 4.52 -20.78
C PRO A 56 -4.57 3.44 -20.28
N ALA A 57 -4.18 2.59 -19.32
CA ALA A 57 -5.08 1.64 -18.65
C ALA A 57 -6.08 2.32 -17.70
N THR A 58 -6.11 3.66 -17.70
CA THR A 58 -7.20 4.43 -17.12
C THR A 58 -8.53 3.90 -17.65
N ASP A 59 -9.53 3.74 -16.77
CA ASP A 59 -10.86 3.21 -17.08
C ASP A 59 -10.94 1.71 -17.45
N THR A 60 -9.84 0.97 -17.37
CA THR A 60 -9.88 -0.50 -17.48
C THR A 60 -10.12 -1.12 -16.11
N PRO A 61 -11.21 -1.91 -15.92
CA PRO A 61 -11.37 -2.72 -14.72
C PRO A 61 -10.23 -3.75 -14.63
N LEU A 62 -9.50 -3.72 -13.51
CA LEU A 62 -8.42 -4.65 -13.23
C LEU A 62 -8.81 -5.50 -12.02
N PRO A 63 -8.76 -6.84 -12.11
CA PRO A 63 -8.87 -7.69 -10.94
C PRO A 63 -7.57 -7.56 -10.15
N VAL A 64 -7.62 -6.85 -9.03
CA VAL A 64 -6.50 -6.64 -8.11
C VAL A 64 -6.69 -7.51 -6.89
N ARG A 65 -5.62 -8.18 -6.47
CA ARG A 65 -5.58 -9.01 -5.29
C ARG A 65 -4.35 -8.66 -4.46
N VAL A 66 -4.50 -8.78 -3.14
CA VAL A 66 -3.46 -8.54 -2.15
C VAL A 66 -3.31 -9.78 -1.30
N TRP A 67 -2.07 -10.22 -1.13
CA TRP A 67 -1.71 -11.29 -0.21
C TRP A 67 -0.73 -10.77 0.81
N LYS A 68 -0.78 -11.37 2.00
CA LYS A 68 0.26 -11.21 3.03
C LYS A 68 1.05 -12.52 3.14
N CYS A 69 2.35 -12.39 3.39
CA CYS A 69 3.18 -13.53 3.72
C CYS A 69 2.88 -14.04 5.14
N THR A 70 2.81 -15.35 5.35
CA THR A 70 2.59 -15.96 6.66
C THR A 70 3.86 -15.98 7.54
N GLU A 71 5.03 -15.72 6.95
CA GLU A 71 6.34 -15.71 7.62
C GLU A 71 6.94 -14.30 7.77
N GLY A 72 6.09 -13.27 7.68
CA GLY A 72 6.46 -11.87 7.93
C GLY A 72 7.28 -11.17 6.84
N SER A 73 7.90 -11.89 5.91
CA SER A 73 8.74 -11.31 4.85
C SER A 73 8.33 -11.81 3.48
N PHE A 74 8.36 -10.97 2.44
CA PHE A 74 8.25 -11.51 1.07
C PHE A 74 9.54 -12.20 0.60
N GLN A 75 10.69 -11.72 1.10
CA GLN A 75 12.01 -12.14 0.63
C GLN A 75 12.26 -13.63 0.92
N GLY A 76 12.54 -14.41 -0.12
CA GLY A 76 12.75 -15.86 -0.06
C GLY A 76 11.48 -16.69 -0.18
N HIS A 77 10.32 -16.04 -0.36
CA HIS A 77 9.00 -16.68 -0.42
C HIS A 77 8.21 -16.27 -1.68
N GLU A 78 8.83 -15.56 -2.62
CA GLU A 78 8.18 -14.98 -3.79
C GLU A 78 7.50 -16.04 -4.68
N GLU A 79 8.04 -17.26 -4.71
CA GLU A 79 7.58 -18.37 -5.56
C GLU A 79 6.82 -19.46 -4.77
N ASP A 80 6.73 -19.37 -3.45
CA ASP A 80 6.09 -20.38 -2.60
C ASP A 80 4.66 -19.95 -2.24
N GLU A 81 3.67 -20.42 -3.02
CA GLU A 81 2.25 -20.13 -2.84
C GLU A 81 1.76 -20.44 -1.42
N SER A 82 2.32 -21.45 -0.75
CA SER A 82 1.91 -21.84 0.61
C SER A 82 2.21 -20.79 1.68
N LYS A 83 3.07 -19.83 1.35
CA LYS A 83 3.44 -18.71 2.24
C LYS A 83 2.50 -17.53 2.11
N TRP A 84 1.52 -17.56 1.21
CA TRP A 84 0.67 -16.41 0.93
C TRP A 84 -0.77 -16.67 1.35
N VAL A 85 -1.37 -15.69 2.01
CA VAL A 85 -2.82 -15.67 2.30
C VAL A 85 -3.43 -14.40 1.76
N GLU A 86 -4.52 -14.53 1.00
CA GLU A 86 -5.25 -13.40 0.43
C GLU A 86 -5.86 -12.57 1.58
N VAL A 87 -5.66 -11.25 1.53
CA VAL A 87 -6.18 -10.30 2.53
C VAL A 87 -7.12 -9.26 1.91
N GLY A 88 -7.19 -9.19 0.59
CA GLY A 88 -8.12 -8.31 -0.11
C GLY A 88 -8.14 -8.59 -1.59
N SER A 89 -9.30 -8.43 -2.21
CA SER A 89 -9.50 -8.54 -3.65
C SER A 89 -10.64 -7.65 -4.10
N ALA A 90 -10.48 -7.01 -5.25
CA ALA A 90 -11.54 -6.24 -5.90
C ALA A 90 -11.26 -6.06 -7.40
N GLU A 91 -12.32 -5.83 -8.15
CA GLU A 91 -12.25 -5.20 -9.46
C GLU A 91 -12.06 -3.70 -9.26
N MET A 92 -10.94 -3.15 -9.73
CA MET A 92 -10.59 -1.75 -9.54
C MET A 92 -10.43 -1.05 -10.89
N VAL A 93 -11.06 0.12 -11.01
CA VAL A 93 -10.70 1.10 -12.01
C VAL A 93 -9.70 2.06 -11.37
N LEU A 94 -8.45 2.02 -11.84
CA LEU A 94 -7.38 2.88 -11.31
C LEU A 94 -7.51 4.28 -11.92
N LYS A 95 -7.47 5.29 -11.05
CA LYS A 95 -7.45 6.69 -11.47
C LYS A 95 -6.06 7.07 -11.99
N THR A 96 -6.03 7.94 -13.00
CA THR A 96 -4.77 8.47 -13.50
C THR A 96 -4.14 9.39 -12.46
N VAL A 97 -2.88 9.14 -12.15
CA VAL A 97 -2.06 9.99 -11.31
C VAL A 97 -1.02 10.65 -12.20
N SER A 98 -1.13 11.96 -12.39
CA SER A 98 -0.18 12.71 -13.22
C SER A 98 1.12 12.94 -12.44
N TYR A 99 2.24 12.58 -13.05
CA TYR A 99 3.55 13.01 -12.61
C TYR A 99 3.94 14.21 -13.47
N ASP A 100 4.13 15.38 -12.87
CA ASP A 100 4.92 16.41 -13.55
C ASP A 100 6.38 15.94 -13.55
N LYS A 101 7.15 16.29 -14.58
CA LYS A 101 8.45 15.70 -14.96
C LYS A 101 9.46 15.55 -13.82
N PHE A 102 9.28 16.22 -12.69
CA PHE A 102 10.15 16.17 -11.52
C PHE A 102 9.44 16.16 -10.16
N SER A 103 8.11 16.11 -10.12
CA SER A 103 7.38 16.11 -8.85
C SER A 103 6.13 15.24 -8.89
N PHE A 104 5.97 14.46 -7.82
CA PHE A 104 4.73 13.77 -7.52
C PHE A 104 3.87 14.72 -6.70
N ASP A 105 2.77 15.20 -7.29
CA ASP A 105 1.81 16.03 -6.58
C ASP A 105 0.89 15.14 -5.74
N SER A 106 1.34 14.82 -4.52
CA SER A 106 0.55 14.01 -3.58
C SER A 106 -0.74 14.70 -3.11
N ALA A 107 -0.85 16.02 -3.24
CA ALA A 107 -2.00 16.77 -2.75
C ALA A 107 -3.20 16.63 -3.69
N ASN A 108 -2.94 16.49 -5.00
CA ASN A 108 -3.97 16.34 -6.02
C ASN A 108 -4.06 14.92 -6.60
N ALA A 109 -3.23 13.99 -6.10
CA ALA A 109 -3.28 12.60 -6.53
C ALA A 109 -4.56 11.91 -6.06
N GLU A 110 -5.38 11.46 -7.01
CA GLU A 110 -6.53 10.64 -6.71
C GLU A 110 -6.16 9.16 -6.76
N TYR A 111 -6.38 8.47 -5.65
CA TYR A 111 -6.13 7.04 -5.53
C TYR A 111 -7.42 6.25 -5.40
N THR A 112 -7.44 5.06 -5.98
CA THR A 112 -8.47 4.06 -5.70
C THR A 112 -7.98 3.18 -4.55
N ALA A 113 -8.80 3.04 -3.51
CA ALA A 113 -8.47 2.22 -2.35
C ALA A 113 -8.94 0.78 -2.55
N LEU A 114 -8.05 -0.18 -2.32
CA LEU A 114 -8.35 -1.60 -2.21
C LEU A 114 -8.46 -1.95 -0.73
N PRO A 115 -9.67 -2.08 -0.17
CA PRO A 115 -9.82 -2.44 1.24
C PRO A 115 -9.34 -3.88 1.48
N PHE A 116 -8.77 -4.10 2.66
CA PHE A 116 -8.60 -5.46 3.15
C PHE A 116 -9.91 -5.99 3.70
N GLY A 117 -10.11 -7.30 3.62
CA GLY A 117 -11.26 -7.96 4.26
C GLY A 117 -11.25 -7.72 5.77
N GLU A 118 -10.06 -7.76 6.37
CA GLU A 118 -9.81 -7.35 7.76
C GLU A 118 -8.53 -6.50 7.85
N PRO A 119 -8.45 -5.53 8.79
CA PRO A 119 -7.23 -4.77 9.00
C PRO A 119 -6.03 -5.66 9.34
N VAL A 120 -4.90 -5.44 8.67
CA VAL A 120 -3.65 -6.15 8.92
C VAL A 120 -2.82 -5.37 9.93
N ARG A 121 -2.50 -5.99 11.07
CA ARG A 121 -1.62 -5.42 12.08
C ARG A 121 -0.17 -5.86 11.82
N VAL A 122 0.75 -4.90 11.83
CA VAL A 122 2.20 -5.14 11.89
C VAL A 122 2.69 -4.64 13.24
N GLY A 123 3.29 -5.50 14.06
CA GLY A 123 3.78 -5.16 15.39
C GLY A 123 4.97 -4.20 15.36
N ALA A 124 5.28 -3.59 16.51
CA ALA A 124 6.49 -2.78 16.63
C ALA A 124 7.73 -3.66 16.45
N GLN A 125 8.72 -3.17 15.70
CA GLN A 125 9.93 -3.89 15.28
C GLN A 125 9.65 -5.13 14.41
N GLU A 126 8.43 -5.29 13.89
CA GLU A 126 8.08 -6.38 12.98
C GLU A 126 8.07 -5.90 11.52
N LYS A 127 8.20 -6.88 10.62
CA LYS A 127 8.01 -6.74 9.19
C LYS A 127 6.85 -7.63 8.74
N GLN A 128 6.14 -7.19 7.71
CA GLN A 128 5.10 -7.96 7.04
C GLN A 128 5.28 -7.85 5.52
N GLY A 129 5.50 -9.00 4.87
CA GLY A 129 5.57 -9.12 3.42
C GLY A 129 4.19 -9.06 2.78
N PHE A 130 4.09 -8.35 1.66
CA PHE A 130 2.89 -8.22 0.84
C PHE A 130 3.21 -8.53 -0.63
N LEU A 131 2.20 -9.05 -1.32
CA LEU A 131 2.14 -9.19 -2.78
C LEU A 131 0.88 -8.47 -3.26
N VAL A 132 1.02 -7.59 -4.25
CA VAL A 132 -0.11 -7.06 -5.03
C VAL A 132 -0.01 -7.57 -6.45
N HIS A 133 -1.02 -8.29 -6.92
CA HIS A 133 -1.05 -8.90 -8.25
C HIS A 133 -2.28 -8.38 -8.98
N THR A 134 -2.13 -8.14 -10.28
CA THR A 134 -3.24 -7.89 -11.18
C THR A 134 -3.41 -9.10 -12.08
N GLY A 135 -4.61 -9.67 -12.18
CA GLY A 135 -4.87 -10.82 -13.07
C GLY A 135 -4.75 -10.50 -14.57
N HIS A 136 -4.25 -9.31 -14.93
CA HIS A 136 -4.21 -8.77 -16.27
C HIS A 136 -2.78 -8.36 -16.65
N ILE A 137 -2.32 -8.78 -17.84
CA ILE A 137 -0.97 -8.47 -18.37
C ILE A 137 -0.74 -6.96 -18.57
N GLY A 138 -1.80 -6.16 -18.69
CA GLY A 138 -1.74 -4.70 -18.73
C GLY A 138 -1.73 -4.01 -17.35
N GLY A 139 -1.98 -4.77 -16.27
CA GLY A 139 -1.91 -4.28 -14.89
C GLY A 139 -0.50 -4.35 -14.30
N LEU A 140 0.52 -4.55 -15.14
CA LEU A 140 1.92 -4.53 -14.77
C LEU A 140 2.20 -3.33 -13.87
N VAL A 141 2.62 -3.61 -12.63
CA VAL A 141 3.12 -2.60 -11.70
C VAL A 141 4.51 -2.20 -12.18
N LEU A 142 4.54 -1.37 -13.23
CA LEU A 142 5.78 -0.84 -13.78
C LEU A 142 6.28 0.31 -12.91
N ARG A 143 7.56 0.22 -12.57
CA ARG A 143 8.38 1.33 -12.13
C ARG A 143 8.07 2.57 -12.99
N GLY A 144 7.62 3.65 -12.37
CA GLY A 144 7.78 5.00 -12.91
C GLY A 144 9.28 5.31 -13.00
N GLY A 145 9.86 4.94 -14.14
CA GLY A 145 11.22 5.26 -14.53
C GLY A 145 11.20 6.25 -15.68
N PHE A 146 10.74 7.48 -15.43
CA PHE A 146 11.14 8.63 -16.24
C PHE A 146 12.12 9.44 -15.40
N GLY A 147 13.39 9.44 -15.82
CA GLY A 147 14.50 10.04 -15.08
C GLY A 147 15.73 9.13 -15.00
N ARG A 148 16.16 8.55 -16.13
CA ARG A 148 17.57 8.22 -16.32
C ARG A 148 18.17 9.37 -17.14
N GLU A 149 18.52 10.43 -16.43
CA GLU A 149 19.63 11.33 -16.75
C GLU A 149 19.94 12.14 -15.49
N SER A 150 21.24 12.25 -15.16
CA SER A 150 21.87 12.83 -13.95
C SER A 150 21.74 11.94 -12.68
N LEU A 151 22.78 11.42 -12.02
CA LEU A 151 24.21 11.73 -11.98
C LEU A 151 25.02 10.43 -11.77
N ILE A 152 25.89 10.10 -12.72
CA ILE A 152 27.24 9.63 -12.43
C ILE A 152 28.15 10.50 -13.29
N ASN A 153 28.50 11.65 -12.74
CA ASN A 153 29.85 12.23 -12.65
C ASN A 153 29.76 13.38 -11.65
#